data_AF-A0A3Q2Z0S3-F1
#
_entry.id   AF-A0A3Q2Z0S3-F1
#
_cell.length_a   1.000
_cell.length_b   1.000
_cell.length_c   1.000
_cell.angle_alpha   90.00
_cell.angle_beta   90.00
_cell.angle_gamma   90.00
#
_symmetry.space_group_name_H-M   'P 1'
#
loop_
_entity.id
_entity.type
_entity.pdbx_description
1 polymer ?
#
loop_
_entity_poly.entity_id
_entity_poly.type
_entity_poly.pdbx_seq_one_letter_code
_entity_poly.pdbx_strand_id
1 'polypeptide(L)'
;AEEPQSQGGGGAEGGGGDDGGKAEEEERSLCQFRHLPPMKKVCLKGTHKKKNQSPKLSGMRSNPGTNPLLLMFALQLREKRVHDVAAIVQNIASVAKSELEKIRAIWVWLCHNIEYDIGGYLGQSEKLCSPEEVIATGRGVCCGYSGLCMQMCRLVGVECQEVAGHSKGIGYRQGQSLRNVKSDHLWNAVLLGGQWFLMDACWGAGRVDMEHQSFVKRFDDFYFLTDPEEFIDSHFPDEERWQLLEAPVTLEEFENDLRSHGSERRERPRPFPKTPGNSSLLGQKIASGLLALGFSSDEGEANISVGFSRPVTFTYEITPHQDFLHCGTPEHKEGSHSSFGLLTVSQHSMNLQLLPPASGAYNLRLYAKFQNAANFLLHCKGKVAGRDELFPPDLSSACGPGTRTAQAGLSKFSHTAALVSTPHGKCNITFHNRRDLELYTTLSRADETDASAFPLARHLFCTHTDSKVTVSVGLPDAGTYRLGVYARNGPGGEFHPTCDFVLRNGCRQAGLPFPCVYAAWRKGCVLFEPRAGLLDAASWVRFRVRIPGAQRVCVVAHGRTDLKLNKSRVWEGEVFSGEGVAVLKLAANSAESADMAVMMTFDVKKPS
;
A
#
# COMPACT_ATOMS: atom_id res chain seq x y z
N ALA A 1 79.64 -18.65 1.30
CA ALA A 1 78.89 -19.34 2.34
C ALA A 1 77.48 -19.69 1.88
N GLU A 2 77.16 -20.89 1.41
CA GLU A 2 77.89 -22.01 0.79
C GLU A 2 76.93 -23.21 0.84
N GLU A 3 76.70 -23.78 -0.33
CA GLU A 3 76.51 -25.20 -0.70
C GLU A 3 76.81 -26.32 0.33
N PRO A 4 76.44 -27.60 0.05
CA PRO A 4 76.02 -28.21 -1.23
C PRO A 4 74.62 -28.88 -1.19
N GLN A 5 73.96 -29.28 -2.29
CA GLN A 5 74.30 -30.31 -3.31
C GLN A 5 74.67 -31.69 -2.70
N SER A 6 74.37 -32.87 -3.25
CA SER A 6 73.51 -33.34 -4.36
C SER A 6 72.82 -34.65 -3.89
N GLN A 7 72.14 -35.54 -4.63
CA GLN A 7 71.91 -35.85 -6.06
C GLN A 7 70.53 -36.57 -6.14
N GLY A 8 70.04 -37.23 -7.20
CA GLY A 8 70.54 -37.59 -8.53
C GLY A 8 69.43 -38.26 -9.35
N GLY A 9 69.60 -38.37 -10.68
CA GLY A 9 68.51 -38.76 -11.59
C GLY A 9 68.59 -40.17 -12.16
N GLY A 10 67.50 -40.61 -12.80
CA GLY A 10 67.41 -41.82 -13.61
C GLY A 10 66.05 -41.91 -14.30
N GLY A 11 66.01 -42.25 -15.59
CA GLY A 11 64.76 -42.39 -16.33
C GLY A 11 64.96 -43.07 -17.67
N ALA A 12 63.88 -43.69 -18.17
CA ALA A 12 63.72 -44.14 -19.56
C ALA A 12 62.22 -44.40 -19.84
N GLU A 13 61.78 -44.03 -21.04
CA GLU A 13 60.93 -44.76 -22.00
C GLU A 13 59.97 -45.87 -21.48
N GLY A 14 58.72 -45.99 -21.97
CA GLY A 14 58.00 -45.23 -22.99
C GLY A 14 56.85 -46.06 -23.61
N GLY A 15 55.82 -45.41 -24.17
CA GLY A 15 54.69 -46.07 -24.84
C GLY A 15 53.38 -45.28 -24.74
N GLY A 16 52.74 -44.97 -25.87
CA GLY A 16 51.56 -44.09 -25.94
C GLY A 16 50.21 -44.80 -25.94
N GLY A 17 49.12 -44.02 -25.88
CA GLY A 17 47.74 -44.47 -25.99
C GLY A 17 46.74 -43.35 -25.65
N ASP A 18 45.73 -43.18 -26.50
CA ASP A 18 44.81 -42.05 -26.63
C ASP A 18 44.15 -41.44 -25.36
N ASP A 19 44.01 -40.11 -25.44
CA ASP A 19 42.81 -39.28 -25.23
C ASP A 19 41.65 -39.73 -24.31
N GLY A 20 41.14 -38.77 -23.51
CA GLY A 20 39.81 -38.81 -22.91
C GLY A 20 39.73 -38.95 -21.37
N GLY A 21 39.16 -37.92 -20.71
CA GLY A 21 38.55 -38.06 -19.37
C GLY A 21 39.40 -37.64 -18.16
N LYS A 22 39.32 -36.36 -17.78
CA LYS A 22 39.65 -35.88 -16.43
C LYS A 22 38.67 -34.80 -15.97
N ALA A 23 37.73 -35.15 -15.09
CA ALA A 23 37.14 -34.33 -14.01
C ALA A 23 35.80 -34.92 -13.53
N GLU A 24 35.79 -35.93 -12.66
CA GLU A 24 34.54 -36.36 -12.00
C GLU A 24 34.79 -37.11 -10.66
N GLU A 25 35.50 -36.50 -9.70
CA GLU A 25 35.56 -37.01 -8.31
C GLU A 25 35.67 -35.87 -7.25
N GLU A 26 34.75 -34.90 -7.27
CA GLU A 26 34.57 -34.01 -6.10
C GLU A 26 33.13 -33.42 -5.95
N GLU A 27 32.10 -34.27 -5.95
CA GLU A 27 30.73 -33.85 -5.58
C GLU A 27 30.12 -34.70 -4.44
N ARG A 28 30.41 -34.33 -3.18
CA ARG A 28 29.74 -34.89 -1.99
C ARG A 28 29.53 -33.88 -0.85
N SER A 29 28.70 -32.86 -1.08
CA SER A 29 28.07 -32.11 0.02
C SER A 29 26.72 -31.51 -0.40
N LEU A 30 25.65 -32.32 -0.31
CA LEU A 30 24.28 -31.88 -0.62
C LEU A 30 23.29 -32.62 0.29
N CYS A 31 22.71 -31.88 1.24
CA CYS A 31 21.84 -32.45 2.28
C CYS A 31 20.65 -33.24 1.71
N GLN A 32 20.27 -34.28 2.45
CA GLN A 32 19.12 -35.14 2.18
C GLN A 32 17.97 -34.77 3.13
N PHE A 33 16.80 -34.43 2.58
CA PHE A 33 15.58 -34.34 3.39
C PHE A 33 15.19 -35.75 3.86
N ARG A 34 15.33 -36.02 5.16
CA ARG A 34 15.05 -37.35 5.74
C ARG A 34 13.55 -37.63 5.74
N HIS A 35 13.13 -38.72 5.10
CA HIS A 35 11.76 -39.22 5.19
C HIS A 35 11.35 -39.54 6.64
N LEU A 36 10.14 -39.12 7.01
CA LEU A 36 9.45 -39.57 8.22
C LEU A 36 8.81 -40.95 8.01
N PRO A 37 8.72 -41.80 9.05
CA PRO A 37 8.17 -43.15 8.93
C PRO A 37 6.63 -43.15 8.80
N PRO A 38 6.04 -44.11 8.06
CA PRO A 38 4.59 -44.17 7.85
C PRO A 38 3.83 -44.58 9.12
N MET A 39 2.83 -43.77 9.50
CA MET A 39 1.89 -44.09 10.58
C MET A 39 0.98 -45.29 10.22
N LYS A 40 0.61 -46.09 11.22
CA LYS A 40 -0.14 -47.36 11.04
C LYS A 40 -1.61 -47.10 10.66
N LYS A 41 -2.14 -47.88 9.72
CA LYS A 41 -3.57 -47.89 9.37
C LYS A 41 -4.44 -48.28 10.58
N VAL A 42 -5.22 -47.33 11.10
CA VAL A 42 -6.35 -47.64 11.99
C VAL A 42 -7.60 -47.81 11.11
N CYS A 43 -8.25 -48.96 11.20
CA CYS A 43 -9.46 -49.26 10.42
C CYS A 43 -10.71 -49.01 11.26
N LEU A 44 -11.50 -48.00 10.89
CA LEU A 44 -12.85 -47.78 11.43
C LEU A 44 -13.87 -47.99 10.32
N LYS A 45 -14.88 -48.84 10.59
CA LYS A 45 -15.95 -49.18 9.65
C LYS A 45 -16.94 -48.02 9.57
N GLY A 46 -17.27 -47.59 8.36
CA GLY A 46 -18.06 -46.36 8.13
C GLY A 46 -19.58 -46.55 8.16
N THR A 47 -20.30 -45.43 8.24
CA THR A 47 -21.75 -45.32 8.08
C THR A 47 -22.14 -44.05 7.30
N HIS A 48 -23.04 -44.22 6.33
CA HIS A 48 -23.87 -43.21 5.64
C HIS A 48 -23.23 -41.91 5.10
N LYS A 49 -23.24 -41.80 3.76
CA LYS A 49 -23.16 -40.53 3.02
C LYS A 49 -24.23 -39.53 3.52
N LYS A 50 -23.80 -38.34 3.95
CA LYS A 50 -24.60 -37.09 3.85
C LYS A 50 -23.89 -36.12 2.91
N LYS A 51 -24.65 -35.36 2.12
CA LYS A 51 -24.11 -34.24 1.33
C LYS A 51 -23.78 -33.10 2.29
N ASN A 52 -22.49 -32.82 2.53
CA ASN A 52 -22.10 -31.55 3.12
C ASN A 52 -22.31 -30.44 2.08
N GLN A 53 -23.45 -29.75 2.19
CA GLN A 53 -23.54 -28.39 1.66
C GLN A 53 -22.64 -27.51 2.53
N SER A 54 -21.65 -26.85 1.95
CA SER A 54 -20.78 -25.93 2.66
C SER A 54 -21.60 -24.70 3.12
N PRO A 55 -21.71 -24.43 4.44
CA PRO A 55 -22.33 -23.21 4.92
C PRO A 55 -21.43 -22.03 4.55
N LYS A 56 -21.96 -21.07 3.77
CA LYS A 56 -21.18 -19.91 3.32
C LYS A 56 -20.86 -19.00 4.50
N LEU A 57 -19.59 -18.94 4.94
CA LEU A 57 -19.11 -17.94 5.89
C LEU A 57 -19.04 -16.54 5.26
N SER A 58 -20.20 -15.94 5.01
CA SER A 58 -20.32 -14.56 4.49
C SER A 58 -20.10 -13.48 5.56
N GLY A 59 -19.24 -13.74 6.56
CA GLY A 59 -19.16 -12.93 7.79
C GLY A 59 -17.76 -12.58 8.30
N MET A 60 -16.68 -13.15 7.78
CA MET A 60 -15.31 -12.98 8.34
C MET A 60 -14.25 -12.51 7.33
N ARG A 61 -14.65 -11.81 6.25
CA ARG A 61 -13.70 -11.10 5.34
C ARG A 61 -13.61 -9.59 5.64
N SER A 62 -13.44 -9.23 6.91
CA SER A 62 -12.93 -7.92 7.32
C SER A 62 -11.41 -7.95 7.26
N ASN A 63 -10.82 -7.45 6.17
CA ASN A 63 -9.36 -7.49 5.97
C ASN A 63 -8.65 -6.56 6.98
N PRO A 64 -7.79 -7.06 7.88
CA PRO A 64 -6.95 -6.22 8.72
C PRO A 64 -5.78 -5.68 7.87
N GLY A 65 -6.04 -4.57 7.17
CA GLY A 65 -4.97 -3.80 6.53
C GLY A 65 -3.86 -3.51 7.54
N THR A 66 -2.60 -3.64 7.11
CA THR A 66 -1.41 -3.75 7.96
C THR A 66 -1.44 -2.77 9.12
N ASN A 67 -1.76 -3.28 10.32
CA ASN A 67 -1.94 -2.48 11.53
C ASN A 67 -0.64 -1.71 11.81
N PRO A 68 -0.64 -0.36 11.76
CA PRO A 68 0.58 0.42 11.96
C PRO A 68 1.23 0.16 13.32
N LEU A 69 0.45 -0.20 14.35
CA LEU A 69 0.98 -0.64 15.64
C LEU A 69 1.78 -1.95 15.52
N LEU A 70 1.33 -2.93 14.73
CA LEU A 70 2.10 -4.16 14.49
C LEU A 70 3.42 -3.86 13.76
N LEU A 71 3.39 -2.96 12.77
CA LEU A 71 4.60 -2.52 12.06
C LEU A 71 5.56 -1.76 12.99
N MET A 72 5.05 -0.85 13.83
CA MET A 72 5.87 -0.12 14.81
C MET A 72 6.45 -1.05 15.89
N PHE A 73 5.68 -1.99 16.43
CA PHE A 73 6.21 -2.99 17.36
C PHE A 73 7.26 -3.88 16.69
N ALA A 74 7.04 -4.31 15.45
CA ALA A 74 7.98 -5.12 14.70
C ALA A 74 9.33 -4.42 14.52
N LEU A 75 9.33 -3.14 14.13
CA LEU A 75 10.55 -2.33 13.97
C LEU A 75 11.23 -2.04 15.34
N GLN A 76 10.46 -1.69 16.36
CA GLN A 76 11.00 -1.35 17.69
C GLN A 76 11.63 -2.56 18.41
N LEU A 77 11.23 -3.80 18.08
CA LEU A 77 11.86 -5.01 18.59
C LEU A 77 13.27 -5.22 18.00
N ARG A 78 13.47 -4.87 16.70
CA ARG A 78 14.79 -4.90 16.04
C ARG A 78 15.76 -3.89 16.66
N GLU A 79 15.28 -2.68 16.96
CA GLU A 79 16.06 -1.65 17.69
C GLU A 79 16.50 -2.14 19.10
N LYS A 80 15.61 -2.85 19.80
CA LYS A 80 15.85 -3.37 21.16
C LYS A 80 16.71 -4.64 21.22
N ARG A 81 17.13 -5.18 20.07
CA ARG A 81 17.93 -6.43 19.96
C ARG A 81 17.32 -7.61 20.74
N VAL A 82 16.00 -7.77 20.65
CA VAL A 82 15.31 -8.94 21.23
C VAL A 82 15.56 -10.12 20.31
N HIS A 83 16.43 -11.05 20.73
CA HIS A 83 16.81 -12.22 19.92
C HIS A 83 16.07 -13.52 20.28
N ASP A 84 15.18 -13.49 21.28
CA ASP A 84 14.33 -14.64 21.64
C ASP A 84 13.03 -14.67 20.82
N VAL A 85 12.78 -15.80 20.16
CA VAL A 85 11.56 -16.07 19.39
C VAL A 85 10.31 -15.90 20.25
N ALA A 86 10.33 -16.38 21.51
CA ALA A 86 9.17 -16.34 22.39
C ALA A 86 8.84 -14.89 22.80
N ALA A 87 9.83 -14.10 23.18
CA ALA A 87 9.67 -12.68 23.46
C ALA A 87 9.18 -11.88 22.24
N ILE A 88 9.70 -12.14 21.03
CA ILE A 88 9.20 -11.50 19.80
C ILE A 88 7.72 -11.82 19.61
N VAL A 89 7.35 -13.11 19.64
CA VAL A 89 5.96 -13.58 19.45
C VAL A 89 5.03 -12.99 20.51
N GLN A 90 5.42 -13.00 21.79
CA GLN A 90 4.62 -12.40 22.87
C GLN A 90 4.34 -10.91 22.62
N ASN A 91 5.34 -10.15 22.16
CA ASN A 91 5.14 -8.73 21.86
C ASN A 91 4.22 -8.52 20.65
N ILE A 92 4.49 -9.14 19.49
CA ILE A 92 3.68 -8.91 18.28
C ILE A 92 2.27 -9.49 18.36
N ALA A 93 2.08 -10.60 19.08
CA ALA A 93 0.76 -11.22 19.25
C ALA A 93 -0.06 -10.56 20.38
N SER A 94 0.53 -9.75 21.26
CA SER A 94 -0.16 -9.12 22.41
C SER A 94 -1.38 -8.28 22.03
N VAL A 95 -1.37 -7.66 20.86
CA VAL A 95 -2.45 -6.79 20.35
C VAL A 95 -3.47 -7.53 19.48
N ALA A 96 -3.20 -8.79 19.12
CA ALA A 96 -4.02 -9.60 18.21
C ALA A 96 -5.09 -10.40 18.97
N LYS A 97 -6.35 -10.33 18.50
CA LYS A 97 -7.51 -10.88 19.22
C LYS A 97 -8.04 -12.19 18.61
N SER A 98 -7.64 -12.47 17.38
CA SER A 98 -8.00 -13.65 16.59
C SER A 98 -6.76 -14.35 16.04
N GLU A 99 -6.88 -15.63 15.68
CA GLU A 99 -5.79 -16.42 15.07
C GLU A 99 -5.28 -15.77 13.78
N LEU A 100 -6.20 -15.25 12.95
CA LEU A 100 -5.88 -14.52 11.73
C LEU A 100 -5.01 -13.27 12.00
N GLU A 101 -5.33 -12.48 13.03
CA GLU A 101 -4.51 -11.32 13.40
C GLU A 101 -3.13 -11.72 13.94
N LYS A 102 -3.02 -12.85 14.66
CA LYS A 102 -1.73 -13.38 15.14
C LYS A 102 -0.85 -13.86 13.99
N ILE A 103 -1.41 -14.63 13.06
CA ILE A 103 -0.70 -15.08 11.84
C ILE A 103 -0.32 -13.89 10.96
N ARG A 104 -1.20 -12.88 10.83
CA ARG A 104 -0.87 -11.63 10.14
C ARG A 104 0.28 -10.89 10.83
N ALA A 105 0.30 -10.81 12.15
CA ALA A 105 1.38 -10.19 12.91
C ALA A 105 2.73 -10.90 12.69
N ILE A 106 2.75 -12.24 12.72
CA ILE A 106 3.94 -13.06 12.46
C ILE A 106 4.46 -12.85 11.04
N TRP A 107 3.59 -12.98 10.03
CA TRP A 107 3.97 -12.83 8.62
C TRP A 107 4.47 -11.41 8.32
N VAL A 108 3.78 -10.37 8.80
CA VAL A 108 4.24 -8.97 8.68
C VAL A 108 5.59 -8.75 9.38
N TRP A 109 5.80 -9.35 10.55
CA TRP A 109 7.09 -9.24 11.25
C TRP A 109 8.23 -9.84 10.43
N LEU A 110 8.02 -11.02 9.84
CA LEU A 110 9.01 -11.70 8.99
C LEU A 110 9.36 -10.85 7.76
N CYS A 111 8.36 -10.42 6.98
CA CYS A 111 8.55 -9.64 5.76
C CYS A 111 9.24 -8.28 6.01
N HIS A 112 9.11 -7.71 7.21
CA HIS A 112 9.74 -6.44 7.57
C HIS A 112 11.09 -6.57 8.31
N ASN A 113 11.42 -7.69 8.96
CA ASN A 113 12.64 -7.81 9.77
C ASN A 113 13.69 -8.78 9.23
N ILE A 114 13.30 -9.74 8.39
CA ILE A 114 14.23 -10.66 7.73
C ILE A 114 14.47 -10.19 6.28
N GLU A 115 15.74 -10.13 5.89
CA GLU A 115 16.20 -9.83 4.53
C GLU A 115 16.79 -11.09 3.88
N TYR A 116 16.69 -11.24 2.55
CA TYR A 116 17.11 -12.51 1.93
C TYR A 116 18.63 -12.71 1.94
N ASP A 117 19.08 -13.88 2.43
CA ASP A 117 20.49 -14.25 2.50
C ASP A 117 21.03 -14.71 1.15
N ILE A 118 21.47 -13.73 0.34
CA ILE A 118 22.02 -13.97 -1.00
C ILE A 118 23.37 -14.69 -0.92
N GLY A 119 24.17 -14.48 0.12
CA GLY A 119 25.44 -15.19 0.32
C GLY A 119 25.22 -16.68 0.49
N GLY A 120 24.29 -17.06 1.38
CA GLY A 120 23.85 -18.44 1.54
C GLY A 120 23.19 -19.01 0.29
N TYR A 121 22.30 -18.25 -0.36
CA TYR A 121 21.61 -18.69 -1.59
C TYR A 121 22.58 -19.02 -2.73
N LEU A 122 23.56 -18.14 -3.00
CA LEU A 122 24.58 -18.31 -4.03
C LEU A 122 25.70 -19.30 -3.64
N GLY A 123 25.68 -19.87 -2.43
CA GLY A 123 26.72 -20.77 -1.94
C GLY A 123 28.06 -20.08 -1.62
N GLN A 124 28.05 -18.75 -1.46
CA GLN A 124 29.21 -17.95 -1.06
C GLN A 124 29.46 -17.99 0.47
N SER A 125 28.43 -18.37 1.25
CA SER A 125 28.49 -18.64 2.68
C SER A 125 27.59 -19.83 3.05
N GLU A 126 27.66 -20.28 4.31
CA GLU A 126 26.65 -21.21 4.84
C GLU A 126 25.25 -20.55 4.81
N LYS A 127 24.21 -21.38 4.64
CA LYS A 127 22.82 -20.93 4.50
C LYS A 127 22.19 -20.67 5.88
N LEU A 128 21.76 -19.43 6.11
CA LEU A 128 21.03 -19.06 7.32
C LEU A 128 19.62 -19.70 7.32
N CYS A 129 19.52 -20.89 7.94
CA CYS A 129 18.28 -21.66 8.08
C CYS A 129 17.74 -21.75 9.51
N SER A 130 18.57 -21.66 10.57
CA SER A 130 18.03 -21.83 11.93
C SER A 130 17.27 -20.57 12.38
N PRO A 131 16.13 -20.72 13.07
CA PRO A 131 15.36 -19.57 13.56
C PRO A 131 16.17 -18.60 14.42
N GLU A 132 17.08 -19.14 15.24
CA GLU A 132 17.95 -18.38 16.14
C GLU A 132 18.98 -17.54 15.36
N GLU A 133 19.63 -18.10 14.32
CA GLU A 133 20.54 -17.35 13.44
C GLU A 133 19.81 -16.31 12.58
N VAL A 134 18.61 -16.66 12.10
CA VAL A 134 17.77 -15.77 11.27
C VAL A 134 17.34 -14.54 12.07
N ILE A 135 16.97 -14.70 13.33
CA ILE A 135 16.69 -13.56 14.24
C ILE A 135 17.97 -12.82 14.62
N ALA A 136 19.08 -13.52 14.90
CA ALA A 136 20.34 -12.89 15.30
C ALA A 136 20.95 -12.01 14.21
N THR A 137 20.86 -12.43 12.96
CA THR A 137 21.40 -11.71 11.79
C THR A 137 20.40 -10.80 11.10
N GLY A 138 19.08 -11.04 11.27
CA GLY A 138 18.03 -10.43 10.47
C GLY A 138 18.03 -10.89 9.01
N ARG A 139 18.58 -12.08 8.70
CA ARG A 139 18.71 -12.62 7.34
C ARG A 139 18.44 -14.11 7.27
N GLY A 140 17.91 -14.57 6.14
CA GLY A 140 17.66 -16.01 5.91
C GLY A 140 17.36 -16.33 4.44
N VAL A 141 17.50 -17.60 4.04
CA VAL A 141 16.90 -18.10 2.79
C VAL A 141 15.53 -18.73 3.07
N CYS A 142 14.87 -19.33 2.07
CA CYS A 142 13.51 -19.88 2.18
C CYS A 142 13.29 -20.78 3.42
N CYS A 143 14.25 -21.64 3.78
CA CYS A 143 14.24 -22.44 5.01
C CYS A 143 14.15 -21.59 6.29
N GLY A 144 14.89 -20.49 6.36
CA GLY A 144 14.94 -19.61 7.52
C GLY A 144 13.63 -18.85 7.73
N TYR A 145 13.01 -18.37 6.64
CA TYR A 145 11.69 -17.75 6.70
C TYR A 145 10.61 -18.76 7.14
N SER A 146 10.54 -19.93 6.50
CA SER A 146 9.46 -20.89 6.70
C SER A 146 9.55 -21.65 8.03
N GLY A 147 10.76 -22.03 8.46
CA GLY A 147 11.00 -22.68 9.75
C GLY A 147 10.77 -21.73 10.94
N LEU A 148 11.25 -20.48 10.86
CA LEU A 148 10.97 -19.47 11.87
C LEU A 148 9.46 -19.16 11.94
N CYS A 149 8.78 -19.07 10.79
CA CYS A 149 7.34 -18.86 10.75
C CYS A 149 6.59 -20.02 11.43
N MET A 150 6.96 -21.28 11.16
CA MET A 150 6.38 -22.44 11.83
C MET A 150 6.58 -22.41 13.35
N GLN A 151 7.78 -22.06 13.83
CA GLN A 151 8.06 -21.90 15.27
C GLN A 151 7.22 -20.79 15.90
N MET A 152 7.09 -19.64 15.23
CA MET A 152 6.24 -18.53 15.69
C MET A 152 4.75 -18.91 15.72
N CYS A 153 4.25 -19.62 14.71
CA CYS A 153 2.87 -20.11 14.66
C CYS A 153 2.57 -21.07 15.82
N ARG A 154 3.50 -21.99 16.09
CA ARG A 154 3.41 -22.94 17.22
C ARG A 154 3.34 -22.23 18.58
N LEU A 155 4.07 -21.12 18.75
CA LEU A 155 4.05 -20.30 19.97
C LEU A 155 2.73 -19.55 20.19
N VAL A 156 1.98 -19.24 19.13
CA VAL A 156 0.62 -18.65 19.24
C VAL A 156 -0.52 -19.67 19.28
N GLY A 157 -0.19 -20.96 19.18
CA GLY A 157 -1.13 -22.09 19.22
C GLY A 157 -1.82 -22.42 17.89
N VAL A 158 -1.28 -21.93 16.76
CA VAL A 158 -1.83 -22.19 15.41
C VAL A 158 -1.01 -23.28 14.72
N GLU A 159 -1.66 -24.29 14.15
CA GLU A 159 -0.96 -25.32 13.37
C GLU A 159 -0.40 -24.71 12.07
N CYS A 160 0.88 -24.95 11.83
CA CYS A 160 1.62 -24.53 10.65
C CYS A 160 2.50 -25.69 10.18
N GLN A 161 2.67 -25.83 8.88
CA GLN A 161 3.50 -26.83 8.23
C GLN A 161 4.42 -26.13 7.23
N GLU A 162 5.65 -26.61 7.10
CA GLU A 162 6.52 -26.28 5.97
C GLU A 162 6.08 -27.09 4.75
N VAL A 163 6.07 -26.46 3.57
CA VAL A 163 5.69 -27.07 2.30
C VAL A 163 6.83 -26.89 1.32
N ALA A 164 7.50 -28.01 1.00
CA ALA A 164 8.57 -28.06 0.00
C ALA A 164 8.00 -28.19 -1.41
N GLY A 165 8.70 -27.63 -2.38
CA GLY A 165 8.30 -27.71 -3.78
C GLY A 165 9.22 -26.98 -4.74
N HIS A 166 8.76 -26.86 -5.97
CA HIS A 166 9.39 -26.09 -7.02
C HIS A 166 8.72 -24.72 -7.18
N SER A 167 9.51 -23.71 -7.52
CA SER A 167 9.04 -22.37 -7.80
C SER A 167 9.34 -21.93 -9.24
N LYS A 168 8.46 -21.10 -9.83
CA LYS A 168 8.78 -20.35 -11.07
C LYS A 168 9.56 -19.07 -10.73
N GLY A 169 10.55 -19.21 -9.84
CA GLY A 169 11.31 -18.13 -9.24
C GLY A 169 12.65 -17.87 -9.93
N ILE A 170 13.63 -17.48 -9.13
CA ILE A 170 14.98 -17.13 -9.57
C ILE A 170 15.65 -18.35 -10.23
N GLY A 171 15.95 -18.23 -11.53
CA GLY A 171 16.64 -19.27 -12.30
C GLY A 171 15.72 -20.23 -13.07
N TYR A 172 14.41 -20.27 -12.80
CA TYR A 172 13.46 -21.06 -13.58
C TYR A 172 13.39 -20.58 -15.03
N ARG A 173 13.48 -21.50 -15.99
CA ARG A 173 13.27 -21.23 -17.42
C ARG A 173 11.96 -21.84 -17.90
N GLN A 174 11.21 -21.13 -18.74
CA GLN A 174 9.97 -21.65 -19.30
C GLN A 174 10.23 -22.93 -20.12
N GLY A 175 9.46 -23.99 -19.85
CA GLY A 175 9.67 -25.31 -20.47
C GLY A 175 10.84 -26.12 -19.90
N GLN A 176 11.52 -25.64 -18.85
CA GLN A 176 12.45 -26.45 -18.07
C GLN A 176 11.68 -27.56 -17.35
N SER A 177 12.04 -28.81 -17.60
CA SER A 177 11.47 -29.91 -16.80
C SER A 177 12.05 -29.90 -15.40
N LEU A 178 11.15 -30.09 -14.43
CA LEU A 178 11.44 -30.19 -13.00
C LEU A 178 11.51 -31.66 -12.54
N ARG A 179 11.23 -32.61 -13.45
CA ARG A 179 11.29 -34.05 -13.18
C ARG A 179 12.70 -34.47 -12.74
N ASN A 180 12.79 -35.03 -11.54
CA ASN A 180 14.05 -35.42 -10.86
C ASN A 180 14.98 -34.26 -10.48
N VAL A 181 14.54 -33.00 -10.65
CA VAL A 181 15.18 -31.85 -10.01
C VAL A 181 14.78 -31.87 -8.52
N LYS A 182 15.64 -31.37 -7.63
CA LYS A 182 15.27 -31.18 -6.21
C LYS A 182 14.35 -29.95 -6.08
N SER A 183 13.43 -29.99 -5.12
CA SER A 183 12.64 -28.83 -4.71
C SER A 183 13.57 -27.65 -4.36
N ASP A 184 13.29 -26.49 -4.94
CA ASP A 184 14.14 -25.29 -4.87
C ASP A 184 13.64 -24.24 -3.87
N HIS A 185 12.41 -24.40 -3.37
CA HIS A 185 11.75 -23.44 -2.50
C HIS A 185 11.00 -24.11 -1.34
N LEU A 186 10.76 -23.34 -0.27
CA LEU A 186 10.10 -23.78 0.96
C LEU A 186 9.23 -22.64 1.51
N TRP A 187 7.93 -22.89 1.65
CA TRP A 187 6.93 -21.94 2.14
C TRP A 187 6.06 -22.57 3.25
N ASN A 188 4.96 -21.93 3.66
CA ASN A 188 4.10 -22.43 4.74
C ASN A 188 2.65 -22.70 4.32
N ALA A 189 2.03 -23.67 5.00
CA ALA A 189 0.59 -23.82 5.09
C ALA A 189 0.13 -23.68 6.55
N VAL A 190 -0.93 -22.92 6.81
CA VAL A 190 -1.48 -22.67 8.17
C VAL A 190 -2.94 -23.10 8.29
N LEU A 191 -3.32 -23.68 9.43
CA LEU A 191 -4.68 -24.09 9.73
C LEU A 191 -5.42 -22.98 10.47
N LEU A 192 -6.44 -22.38 9.85
CA LEU A 192 -7.27 -21.34 10.44
C LEU A 192 -8.74 -21.75 10.36
N GLY A 193 -9.45 -21.77 11.50
CA GLY A 193 -10.87 -22.16 11.54
C GLY A 193 -11.18 -23.57 11.02
N GLY A 194 -10.19 -24.47 10.98
CA GLY A 194 -10.33 -25.82 10.43
C GLY A 194 -10.10 -25.94 8.90
N GLN A 195 -9.58 -24.89 8.24
CA GLN A 195 -9.16 -24.92 6.84
C GLN A 195 -7.68 -24.55 6.69
N TRP A 196 -6.97 -25.20 5.78
CA TRP A 196 -5.58 -24.85 5.43
C TRP A 196 -5.53 -23.68 4.45
N PHE A 197 -4.53 -22.82 4.59
CA PHE A 197 -4.24 -21.68 3.72
C PHE A 197 -2.74 -21.60 3.43
N LEU A 198 -2.37 -21.19 2.21
CA LEU A 198 -0.97 -21.08 1.75
C LEU A 198 -0.43 -19.66 1.99
N MET A 199 0.83 -19.54 2.40
CA MET A 199 1.51 -18.25 2.51
C MET A 199 3.03 -18.41 2.34
N ASP A 200 3.66 -17.37 1.79
CA ASP A 200 5.11 -17.27 1.69
C ASP A 200 5.60 -15.94 2.26
N ALA A 201 6.32 -15.99 3.38
CA ALA A 201 6.94 -14.82 3.99
C ALA A 201 8.28 -14.42 3.33
N CYS A 202 8.87 -15.31 2.52
CA CYS A 202 10.09 -15.06 1.78
C CYS A 202 9.81 -14.18 0.55
N TRP A 203 8.91 -14.61 -0.35
CA TRP A 203 8.52 -13.80 -1.51
C TRP A 203 7.67 -12.58 -1.12
N GLY A 204 6.97 -12.64 0.03
CA GLY A 204 6.29 -11.49 0.64
C GLY A 204 7.23 -10.41 1.20
N ALA A 205 8.52 -10.70 1.43
CA ALA A 205 9.50 -9.73 1.93
C ALA A 205 10.15 -8.89 0.82
N GLY A 206 10.32 -9.47 -0.37
CA GLY A 206 10.96 -8.82 -1.50
C GLY A 206 11.45 -9.79 -2.57
N ARG A 207 12.32 -9.29 -3.45
CA ARG A 207 12.94 -10.05 -4.55
C ARG A 207 14.45 -10.00 -4.45
N VAL A 208 15.13 -11.03 -4.97
CA VAL A 208 16.56 -10.95 -5.26
C VAL A 208 16.76 -10.27 -6.60
N ASP A 209 17.65 -9.28 -6.63
CA ASP A 209 18.26 -8.76 -7.83
C ASP A 209 19.54 -9.56 -8.12
N MET A 210 19.53 -10.33 -9.21
CA MET A 210 20.65 -11.20 -9.59
C MET A 210 21.73 -10.48 -10.41
N GLU A 211 21.42 -9.29 -10.96
CA GLU A 211 22.40 -8.47 -11.68
C GLU A 211 23.29 -7.72 -10.69
N HIS A 212 22.70 -7.23 -9.59
CA HIS A 212 23.41 -6.51 -8.52
C HIS A 212 23.71 -7.39 -7.29
N GLN A 213 23.36 -8.68 -7.33
CA GLN A 213 23.48 -9.65 -6.22
C GLN A 213 22.94 -9.08 -4.88
N SER A 214 21.79 -8.39 -4.93
CA SER A 214 21.27 -7.60 -3.81
C SER A 214 19.79 -7.89 -3.52
N PHE A 215 19.36 -7.70 -2.26
CA PHE A 215 17.98 -7.96 -1.87
C PHE A 215 17.15 -6.69 -1.98
N VAL A 216 16.23 -6.65 -2.95
CA VAL A 216 15.31 -5.54 -3.15
C VAL A 216 14.04 -5.81 -2.35
N LYS A 217 14.02 -5.25 -1.14
CA LYS A 217 12.88 -5.33 -0.22
C LYS A 217 11.62 -4.73 -0.84
N ARG A 218 10.58 -5.55 -0.95
CA ARG A 218 9.27 -5.21 -1.52
C ARG A 218 8.23 -6.02 -0.77
N PHE A 219 7.54 -5.36 0.16
CA PHE A 219 6.43 -5.96 0.89
C PHE A 219 5.27 -6.23 -0.07
N ASP A 220 4.94 -7.51 -0.29
CA ASP A 220 3.92 -7.91 -1.27
C ASP A 220 2.86 -8.82 -0.63
N ASP A 221 1.70 -8.23 -0.33
CA ASP A 221 0.58 -8.86 0.36
C ASP A 221 -0.09 -10.01 -0.42
N PHE A 222 0.25 -10.20 -1.71
CA PHE A 222 -0.23 -11.34 -2.48
C PHE A 222 0.13 -12.69 -1.84
N TYR A 223 1.30 -12.79 -1.20
CA TYR A 223 1.80 -14.03 -0.59
C TYR A 223 1.28 -14.29 0.84
N PHE A 224 0.24 -13.56 1.29
CA PHE A 224 -0.41 -13.79 2.59
C PHE A 224 -1.80 -14.43 2.44
N LEU A 225 -1.91 -15.71 2.79
CA LEU A 225 -3.16 -16.49 2.71
C LEU A 225 -3.75 -16.50 1.29
N THR A 226 -2.87 -16.65 0.29
CA THR A 226 -3.15 -16.63 -1.14
C THR A 226 -4.18 -17.71 -1.50
N ASP A 227 -5.03 -17.44 -2.49
CA ASP A 227 -5.95 -18.45 -3.00
C ASP A 227 -5.15 -19.56 -3.70
N PRO A 228 -5.41 -20.86 -3.43
CA PRO A 228 -4.64 -21.93 -4.04
C PRO A 228 -4.71 -21.97 -5.57
N GLU A 229 -5.81 -21.50 -6.19
CA GLU A 229 -5.91 -21.36 -7.65
C GLU A 229 -4.95 -20.29 -8.23
N GLU A 230 -4.51 -19.32 -7.43
CA GLU A 230 -3.56 -18.26 -7.80
C GLU A 230 -2.12 -18.60 -7.37
N PHE A 231 -1.93 -19.32 -6.25
CA PHE A 231 -0.62 -19.72 -5.74
C PHE A 231 0.05 -20.79 -6.61
N ILE A 232 -0.73 -21.77 -7.11
CA ILE A 232 -0.24 -22.89 -7.95
C ILE A 232 0.38 -22.45 -9.28
N ASP A 233 0.07 -21.24 -9.79
CA ASP A 233 0.67 -20.74 -11.03
C ASP A 233 2.20 -20.52 -10.90
N SER A 234 2.70 -20.37 -9.65
CA SER A 234 4.11 -20.10 -9.33
C SER A 234 4.76 -21.08 -8.35
N HIS A 235 3.99 -21.78 -7.51
CA HIS A 235 4.49 -22.67 -6.45
C HIS A 235 3.88 -24.08 -6.58
N PHE A 236 4.69 -25.08 -6.93
CA PHE A 236 4.26 -26.47 -7.08
C PHE A 236 4.81 -27.36 -5.96
N PRO A 237 3.98 -27.84 -5.01
CA PRO A 237 4.45 -28.63 -3.87
C PRO A 237 4.82 -30.06 -4.24
N ASP A 238 5.82 -30.62 -3.52
CA ASP A 238 6.26 -32.01 -3.65
C ASP A 238 5.16 -33.02 -3.29
N GLU A 239 4.27 -32.65 -2.35
CA GLU A 239 3.12 -33.45 -1.95
C GLU A 239 1.81 -32.82 -2.46
N GLU A 240 1.14 -33.50 -3.40
CA GLU A 240 -0.10 -33.06 -4.08
C GLU A 240 -1.15 -32.47 -3.12
N ARG A 241 -1.29 -33.01 -1.89
CA ARG A 241 -2.25 -32.52 -0.89
C ARG A 241 -2.06 -31.04 -0.52
N TRP A 242 -0.85 -30.50 -0.65
CA TRP A 242 -0.55 -29.11 -0.34
C TRP A 242 -0.87 -28.14 -1.48
N GLN A 243 -1.31 -28.63 -2.65
CA GLN A 243 -1.92 -27.76 -3.65
C GLN A 243 -3.26 -27.17 -3.18
N LEU A 244 -3.95 -27.82 -2.24
CA LEU A 244 -5.27 -27.42 -1.68
C LEU A 244 -6.40 -27.20 -2.71
N LEU A 245 -6.21 -27.58 -3.98
CA LEU A 245 -7.19 -27.48 -5.07
C LEU A 245 -8.28 -28.58 -5.00
N GLU A 246 -9.48 -28.28 -5.52
CA GLU A 246 -10.52 -29.32 -5.75
C GLU A 246 -10.12 -30.27 -6.90
N ALA A 247 -9.32 -29.79 -7.85
CA ALA A 247 -8.71 -30.57 -8.92
C ALA A 247 -7.20 -30.25 -8.98
N PRO A 248 -6.31 -31.13 -8.49
CA PRO A 248 -4.88 -30.93 -8.54
C PRO A 248 -4.34 -30.75 -9.97
N VAL A 249 -3.34 -29.88 -10.10
CA VAL A 249 -2.56 -29.64 -11.33
C VAL A 249 -1.42 -30.65 -11.37
N THR A 250 -1.18 -31.27 -12.53
CA THR A 250 -0.02 -32.16 -12.71
C THR A 250 1.28 -31.38 -12.88
N LEU A 251 2.43 -32.00 -12.58
CA LEU A 251 3.73 -31.36 -12.82
C LEU A 251 3.91 -30.98 -14.31
N GLU A 252 3.42 -31.82 -15.23
CA GLU A 252 3.47 -31.54 -16.67
C GLU A 252 2.61 -30.32 -17.06
N GLU A 253 1.45 -30.13 -16.45
CA GLU A 253 0.65 -28.93 -16.64
C GLU A 253 1.35 -27.71 -16.05
N PHE A 254 1.97 -27.81 -14.86
CA PHE A 254 2.74 -26.72 -14.25
C PHE A 254 3.98 -26.32 -15.08
N GLU A 255 4.76 -27.29 -15.56
CA GLU A 255 5.93 -27.12 -16.45
C GLU A 255 5.54 -26.36 -17.74
N ASN A 256 4.42 -26.74 -18.35
CA ASN A 256 3.96 -26.21 -19.64
C ASN A 256 3.06 -24.97 -19.53
N ASP A 257 2.56 -24.60 -18.34
CA ASP A 257 1.68 -23.44 -18.22
C ASP A 257 2.42 -22.12 -18.40
N LEU A 258 2.07 -21.41 -19.47
CA LEU A 258 2.55 -20.07 -19.85
C LEU A 258 2.17 -18.97 -18.83
N ARG A 259 1.54 -19.32 -17.71
CA ARG A 259 1.07 -18.43 -16.64
C ARG A 259 2.19 -17.82 -15.76
N SER A 260 3.46 -17.98 -16.16
CA SER A 260 4.56 -17.15 -15.68
C SER A 260 4.35 -15.67 -16.08
N HIS A 261 3.64 -14.92 -15.23
CA HIS A 261 3.49 -13.45 -15.29
C HIS A 261 2.93 -12.85 -16.60
N GLY A 262 1.95 -13.52 -17.22
CA GLY A 262 1.03 -12.91 -18.19
C GLY A 262 0.92 -13.65 -19.52
N SER A 263 -0.08 -14.53 -19.62
CA SER A 263 -0.56 -15.09 -20.89
C SER A 263 -2.04 -15.47 -20.79
N GLU A 264 -2.73 -15.59 -21.92
CA GLU A 264 -4.20 -15.73 -21.98
C GLU A 264 -4.68 -17.17 -21.78
N ARG A 265 -5.81 -17.35 -21.07
CA ARG A 265 -6.41 -18.67 -20.82
C ARG A 265 -7.29 -19.12 -21.99
N ARG A 266 -6.78 -20.02 -22.82
CA ARG A 266 -7.51 -20.59 -23.98
C ARG A 266 -8.52 -21.65 -23.54
N GLU A 267 -9.80 -21.29 -23.38
CA GLU A 267 -10.86 -22.23 -23.01
C GLU A 267 -11.05 -23.35 -24.06
N ARG A 268 -11.23 -24.60 -23.61
CA ARG A 268 -11.61 -25.73 -24.47
C ARG A 268 -13.12 -25.61 -24.80
N PRO A 269 -13.53 -25.55 -26.08
CA PRO A 269 -14.91 -25.24 -26.43
C PRO A 269 -15.87 -26.40 -26.13
N ARG A 270 -17.03 -26.07 -25.53
CA ARG A 270 -18.23 -26.93 -25.54
C ARG A 270 -19.16 -26.45 -26.67
N PRO A 271 -19.84 -27.36 -27.40
CA PRO A 271 -20.66 -26.96 -28.55
C PRO A 271 -21.93 -26.21 -28.13
N PHE A 272 -22.18 -25.05 -28.75
CA PHE A 272 -23.42 -24.28 -28.60
C PHE A 272 -24.49 -24.72 -29.61
N PRO A 273 -25.77 -24.87 -29.21
CA PRO A 273 -26.90 -24.87 -30.13
C PRO A 273 -27.08 -23.48 -30.77
N LYS A 274 -27.58 -23.42 -32.01
CA LYS A 274 -27.77 -22.17 -32.76
C LYS A 274 -29.24 -21.70 -32.75
N THR A 275 -29.49 -20.46 -32.31
CA THR A 275 -30.51 -19.56 -32.90
C THR A 275 -30.34 -18.13 -32.34
N PRO A 276 -30.51 -17.06 -33.16
CA PRO A 276 -30.57 -15.68 -32.67
C PRO A 276 -32.01 -15.24 -32.35
N GLY A 277 -32.18 -14.41 -31.31
CA GLY A 277 -33.47 -13.81 -30.96
C GLY A 277 -33.35 -12.83 -29.79
N ASN A 278 -33.86 -11.61 -29.96
CA ASN A 278 -33.71 -10.53 -28.97
C ASN A 278 -34.63 -10.71 -27.77
N SER A 279 -34.08 -10.76 -26.55
CA SER A 279 -34.68 -10.11 -25.37
C SER A 279 -33.66 -9.95 -24.23
N SER A 280 -34.01 -9.15 -23.23
CA SER A 280 -33.18 -8.82 -22.07
C SER A 280 -33.05 -10.00 -21.09
N LEU A 281 -31.83 -10.25 -20.60
CA LEU A 281 -31.59 -11.12 -19.45
C LEU A 281 -30.70 -10.47 -18.38
N LEU A 282 -31.40 -9.97 -17.37
CA LEU A 282 -31.08 -9.95 -15.94
C LEU A 282 -29.79 -10.67 -15.49
N GLY A 283 -28.88 -9.92 -14.86
CA GLY A 283 -28.15 -10.36 -13.66
C GLY A 283 -27.00 -11.38 -13.79
N GLN A 284 -25.89 -11.11 -13.10
CA GLN A 284 -24.73 -11.99 -12.91
C GLN A 284 -23.91 -12.35 -14.16
N LYS A 285 -23.13 -11.36 -14.62
CA LYS A 285 -21.71 -11.53 -14.98
C LYS A 285 -21.03 -10.17 -14.90
N ILE A 286 -20.01 -10.02 -14.05
CA ILE A 286 -18.88 -9.17 -14.42
C ILE A 286 -18.08 -10.06 -15.35
N ALA A 287 -18.01 -9.71 -16.63
CA ALA A 287 -17.57 -10.63 -17.66
C ALA A 287 -16.05 -10.85 -17.59
N SER A 288 -15.64 -12.05 -17.20
CA SER A 288 -14.37 -12.62 -17.64
C SER A 288 -14.40 -12.69 -19.17
N GLY A 289 -13.68 -11.78 -19.84
CA GLY A 289 -13.78 -11.58 -21.29
C GLY A 289 -14.26 -10.19 -21.69
N LEU A 290 -13.54 -9.15 -21.25
CA LEU A 290 -13.31 -7.97 -22.09
C LEU A 290 -12.03 -8.26 -22.88
N LEU A 291 -12.07 -8.12 -24.20
CA LEU A 291 -10.85 -8.22 -25.02
C LEU A 291 -9.87 -7.11 -24.63
N ALA A 292 -8.59 -7.32 -24.91
CA ALA A 292 -7.57 -6.27 -24.89
C ALA A 292 -7.92 -5.19 -25.94
N LEU A 293 -8.71 -4.20 -25.53
CA LEU A 293 -9.04 -3.03 -26.35
C LEU A 293 -7.83 -2.10 -26.36
N GLY A 294 -7.07 -2.14 -27.46
CA GLY A 294 -6.01 -1.19 -27.72
C GLY A 294 -6.59 0.20 -27.96
N PHE A 295 -6.45 1.10 -26.99
CA PHE A 295 -6.88 2.50 -27.13
C PHE A 295 -5.68 3.34 -27.57
N SER A 296 -5.76 3.91 -28.78
CA SER A 296 -4.89 5.03 -29.17
C SER A 296 -5.56 6.35 -28.82
N SER A 297 -4.89 7.18 -28.02
CA SER A 297 -5.32 8.56 -27.78
C SER A 297 -4.40 9.51 -28.54
N ASP A 298 -5.00 10.28 -29.45
CA ASP A 298 -4.31 11.33 -30.21
C ASP A 298 -4.21 12.64 -29.38
N GLU A 299 -5.07 12.83 -28.38
CA GLU A 299 -5.07 13.96 -27.43
C GLU A 299 -4.16 13.73 -26.20
N GLY A 300 -3.60 12.52 -26.02
CA GLY A 300 -2.71 12.17 -24.91
C GLY A 300 -3.40 11.77 -23.60
N GLU A 301 -4.68 12.07 -23.41
CA GLU A 301 -5.47 11.58 -22.26
C GLU A 301 -6.19 10.26 -22.58
N ALA A 302 -6.21 9.31 -21.64
CA ALA A 302 -6.98 8.07 -21.77
C ALA A 302 -7.98 7.91 -20.61
N ASN A 303 -9.24 7.60 -20.92
CA ASN A 303 -10.33 7.46 -19.94
C ASN A 303 -10.96 6.06 -20.02
N ILE A 304 -10.92 5.32 -18.92
CA ILE A 304 -11.51 3.98 -18.81
C ILE A 304 -12.63 4.02 -17.78
N SER A 305 -13.81 3.52 -18.14
CA SER A 305 -14.98 3.47 -17.25
C SER A 305 -15.58 2.07 -17.23
N VAL A 306 -15.80 1.52 -16.02
CA VAL A 306 -16.34 0.15 -15.84
C VAL A 306 -17.54 0.22 -14.90
N GLY A 307 -18.68 -0.32 -15.34
CA GLY A 307 -19.91 -0.43 -14.55
C GLY A 307 -20.00 -1.74 -13.76
N PHE A 308 -20.65 -1.71 -12.60
CA PHE A 308 -20.85 -2.88 -11.73
C PHE A 308 -22.15 -2.80 -10.93
N SER A 309 -22.75 -3.95 -10.65
CA SER A 309 -24.07 -4.06 -9.98
C SER A 309 -24.02 -4.12 -8.45
N ARG A 310 -22.82 -4.18 -7.85
CA ARG A 310 -22.57 -4.16 -6.40
C ARG A 310 -21.24 -3.44 -6.15
N PRO A 311 -21.05 -2.68 -5.05
CA PRO A 311 -19.80 -1.97 -4.79
C PRO A 311 -18.57 -2.89 -4.78
N VAL A 312 -17.51 -2.45 -5.46
CA VAL A 312 -16.23 -3.15 -5.60
C VAL A 312 -15.09 -2.15 -5.41
N THR A 313 -14.01 -2.57 -4.73
CA THR A 313 -12.75 -1.81 -4.64
C THR A 313 -11.93 -2.05 -5.90
N PHE A 314 -11.37 -0.99 -6.48
CA PHE A 314 -10.46 -1.06 -7.62
C PHE A 314 -9.07 -0.52 -7.24
N THR A 315 -8.05 -1.00 -7.95
CA THR A 315 -6.69 -0.44 -8.03
C THR A 315 -6.19 -0.59 -9.46
N TYR A 316 -5.09 0.07 -9.83
CA TYR A 316 -4.47 -0.10 -11.14
C TYR A 316 -2.94 -0.05 -11.04
N GLU A 317 -2.27 -0.61 -12.04
CA GLU A 317 -0.83 -0.58 -12.27
C GLU A 317 -0.62 -0.13 -13.72
N ILE A 318 0.30 0.80 -13.98
CA ILE A 318 0.68 1.22 -15.33
C ILE A 318 2.20 1.23 -15.49
N THR A 319 2.69 0.57 -16.54
CA THR A 319 4.12 0.47 -16.85
C THR A 319 4.36 0.78 -18.33
N PRO A 320 5.50 1.38 -18.72
CA PRO A 320 5.90 1.47 -20.13
C PRO A 320 5.96 0.09 -20.76
N HIS A 321 5.49 -0.04 -22.00
CA HIS A 321 5.62 -1.26 -22.79
C HIS A 321 6.97 -1.21 -23.54
N GLN A 322 7.85 -2.17 -23.25
CA GLN A 322 9.15 -2.28 -23.92
C GLN A 322 9.06 -3.26 -25.09
N ASP A 323 8.95 -2.73 -26.31
CA ASP A 323 9.14 -3.51 -27.53
C ASP A 323 10.62 -3.88 -27.68
N PHE A 324 10.96 -5.16 -27.48
CA PHE A 324 12.33 -5.71 -27.57
C PHE A 324 12.99 -5.66 -28.98
N LEU A 325 12.46 -4.84 -29.89
CA LEU A 325 12.89 -4.77 -31.30
C LEU A 325 13.59 -3.46 -31.69
N HIS A 326 13.61 -2.42 -30.84
CA HIS A 326 14.29 -1.15 -31.14
C HIS A 326 15.22 -0.71 -30.01
N CYS A 327 16.53 -0.80 -30.24
CA CYS A 327 17.54 -0.23 -29.36
C CYS A 327 17.52 1.31 -29.42
N GLY A 328 16.98 1.94 -28.37
CA GLY A 328 17.07 3.38 -28.14
C GLY A 328 16.82 3.68 -26.67
N THR A 329 17.87 4.03 -25.93
CA THR A 329 17.81 4.27 -24.48
C THR A 329 17.00 5.53 -24.14
N PRO A 330 15.90 5.43 -23.38
CA PRO A 330 15.32 6.57 -22.70
C PRO A 330 16.05 6.74 -21.35
N GLU A 331 16.89 7.77 -21.22
CA GLU A 331 17.47 8.17 -19.92
C GLU A 331 16.39 8.77 -18.99
N HIS A 332 15.49 7.94 -18.48
CA HIS A 332 14.55 8.34 -17.44
C HIS A 332 15.03 7.91 -16.07
N LYS A 333 15.81 8.79 -15.42
CA LYS A 333 16.17 8.70 -14.01
C LYS A 333 14.91 8.54 -13.16
N GLU A 334 14.91 7.57 -12.25
CA GLU A 334 13.90 7.44 -11.21
C GLU A 334 13.95 8.72 -10.34
N GLY A 335 12.93 9.57 -10.45
CA GLY A 335 12.99 10.94 -9.94
C GLY A 335 11.79 11.82 -10.26
N SER A 336 10.59 11.25 -10.33
CA SER A 336 9.35 12.02 -10.45
C SER A 336 8.24 11.39 -9.61
N HIS A 337 8.04 11.92 -8.41
CA HIS A 337 6.93 11.59 -7.53
C HIS A 337 5.64 12.18 -8.13
N SER A 338 5.00 11.46 -9.06
CA SER A 338 3.82 11.95 -9.79
C SER A 338 2.94 10.76 -10.17
N SER A 339 1.62 10.85 -9.98
CA SER A 339 0.71 9.80 -10.43
C SER A 339 0.36 9.97 -11.90
N PHE A 340 0.43 8.88 -12.66
CA PHE A 340 0.02 8.83 -14.07
C PHE A 340 -1.49 8.64 -14.23
N GLY A 341 -2.25 8.56 -13.13
CA GLY A 341 -3.70 8.36 -13.15
C GLY A 341 -4.47 8.86 -11.94
N LEU A 342 -5.79 8.93 -12.11
CA LEU A 342 -6.78 9.36 -11.14
C LEU A 342 -7.94 8.34 -11.12
N LEU A 343 -7.94 7.46 -10.11
CA LEU A 343 -8.98 6.43 -9.95
C LEU A 343 -10.12 6.91 -9.04
N THR A 344 -11.32 6.97 -9.60
CA THR A 344 -12.56 7.34 -8.89
C THR A 344 -13.53 6.15 -8.85
N VAL A 345 -14.16 5.90 -7.70
CA VAL A 345 -14.99 4.69 -7.48
C VAL A 345 -16.32 5.02 -6.79
N SER A 346 -17.40 4.93 -7.56
CA SER A 346 -18.79 5.11 -7.10
C SER A 346 -19.39 3.81 -6.54
N GLN A 347 -20.71 3.79 -6.32
CA GLN A 347 -21.45 2.58 -5.93
C GLN A 347 -21.72 1.61 -7.09
N HIS A 348 -21.70 2.10 -8.33
CA HIS A 348 -22.13 1.37 -9.54
C HIS A 348 -21.16 1.48 -10.73
N SER A 349 -20.08 2.25 -10.57
CA SER A 349 -19.09 2.50 -11.61
C SER A 349 -17.75 2.93 -11.03
N MET A 350 -16.68 2.67 -11.77
CA MET A 350 -15.38 3.33 -11.61
C MET A 350 -15.06 4.12 -12.88
N ASN A 351 -14.29 5.20 -12.74
CA ASN A 351 -13.63 5.88 -13.83
C ASN A 351 -12.16 6.09 -13.47
N LEU A 352 -11.27 5.72 -14.39
CA LEU A 352 -9.83 5.87 -14.32
C LEU A 352 -9.41 6.79 -15.47
N GLN A 353 -9.03 8.01 -15.12
CA GLN A 353 -8.44 9.00 -16.03
C GLN A 353 -6.91 8.84 -15.98
N LEU A 354 -6.25 8.79 -17.12
CA LEU A 354 -4.81 8.54 -17.26
C LEU A 354 -4.16 9.63 -18.11
N LEU A 355 -3.01 10.11 -17.63
CA LEU A 355 -2.18 11.11 -18.27
C LEU A 355 -0.74 10.56 -18.34
N PRO A 356 -0.38 9.83 -19.41
CA PRO A 356 0.96 9.30 -19.59
C PRO A 356 2.00 10.43 -19.70
N PRO A 357 3.19 10.28 -19.09
CA PRO A 357 4.20 11.34 -19.05
C PRO A 357 5.01 11.47 -20.34
N ALA A 358 4.84 10.55 -21.30
CA ALA A 358 5.49 10.57 -22.61
C ALA A 358 4.59 9.96 -23.69
N SER A 359 4.95 10.17 -24.95
CA SER A 359 4.42 9.35 -26.05
C SER A 359 5.08 7.96 -26.03
N GLY A 360 4.34 6.94 -26.47
CA GLY A 360 4.76 5.55 -26.40
C GLY A 360 3.62 4.58 -26.09
N ALA A 361 3.98 3.30 -25.97
CA ALA A 361 3.06 2.24 -25.56
C ALA A 361 3.16 2.01 -24.03
N TYR A 362 2.03 1.74 -23.38
CA TYR A 362 1.95 1.48 -21.94
C TYR A 362 1.04 0.28 -21.65
N ASN A 363 1.52 -0.64 -20.81
CA ASN A 363 0.70 -1.70 -20.23
C ASN A 363 -0.07 -1.12 -19.03
N LEU A 364 -1.40 -1.17 -19.07
CA LEU A 364 -2.25 -0.88 -17.94
C LEU A 364 -2.92 -2.18 -17.45
N ARG A 365 -2.78 -2.47 -16.16
CA ARG A 365 -3.53 -3.52 -15.46
C ARG A 365 -4.53 -2.89 -14.51
N LEU A 366 -5.81 -3.23 -14.65
CA LEU A 366 -6.88 -2.83 -13.75
C LEU A 366 -7.25 -4.00 -12.86
N TYR A 367 -7.26 -3.79 -11.55
CA TYR A 367 -7.59 -4.81 -10.55
C TYR A 367 -8.92 -4.48 -9.87
N ALA A 368 -9.73 -5.51 -9.59
CA ALA A 368 -11.01 -5.42 -8.90
C ALA A 368 -11.03 -6.44 -7.76
N LYS A 369 -11.18 -5.97 -6.51
CA LYS A 369 -10.96 -6.77 -5.29
C LYS A 369 -9.59 -7.46 -5.26
N PHE A 370 -8.55 -6.79 -5.74
CA PHE A 370 -7.17 -7.27 -5.87
C PHE A 370 -6.94 -8.36 -6.94
N GLN A 371 -7.98 -8.96 -7.52
CA GLN A 371 -7.86 -9.82 -8.71
C GLN A 371 -7.73 -8.97 -9.99
N ASN A 372 -6.95 -9.45 -10.97
CA ASN A 372 -6.85 -8.77 -12.27
C ASN A 372 -8.22 -8.81 -13.00
N ALA A 373 -8.71 -7.64 -13.40
CA ALA A 373 -10.06 -7.46 -13.95
C ALA A 373 -10.06 -7.11 -15.44
N ALA A 374 -9.03 -6.39 -15.90
CA ALA A 374 -8.77 -6.11 -17.31
C ALA A 374 -7.31 -5.68 -17.52
N ASN A 375 -6.75 -6.02 -18.68
CA ASN A 375 -5.46 -5.51 -19.13
C ASN A 375 -5.67 -4.73 -20.44
N PHE A 376 -5.00 -3.59 -20.59
CA PHE A 376 -5.10 -2.71 -21.75
C PHE A 376 -3.70 -2.33 -22.24
N LEU A 377 -3.51 -2.30 -23.55
CA LEU A 377 -2.35 -1.68 -24.18
C LEU A 377 -2.76 -0.29 -24.65
N LEU A 378 -2.16 0.74 -24.05
CA LEU A 378 -2.45 2.15 -24.35
C LEU A 378 -1.35 2.69 -25.26
N HIS A 379 -1.73 3.22 -26.43
CA HIS A 379 -0.79 3.90 -27.33
C HIS A 379 -0.99 5.42 -27.23
N CYS A 380 -0.11 6.08 -26.50
CA CYS A 380 -0.05 7.54 -26.41
C CYS A 380 0.68 8.09 -27.64
N LYS A 381 -0.06 8.65 -28.59
CA LYS A 381 0.50 9.37 -29.76
C LYS A 381 0.56 10.88 -29.55
N GLY A 382 -0.21 11.37 -28.58
CA GLY A 382 -0.40 12.80 -28.32
C GLY A 382 0.80 13.49 -27.67
N LYS A 383 0.57 14.76 -27.32
CA LYS A 383 1.56 15.65 -26.72
C LYS A 383 1.91 15.21 -25.29
N VAL A 384 3.19 15.31 -24.94
CA VAL A 384 3.70 15.16 -23.56
C VAL A 384 2.97 16.13 -22.62
N ALA A 385 2.29 15.59 -21.60
CA ALA A 385 1.69 16.38 -20.54
C ALA A 385 2.79 17.08 -19.71
N GLY A 386 2.61 18.36 -19.40
CA GLY A 386 3.53 19.10 -18.55
C GLY A 386 3.52 18.56 -17.11
N ARG A 387 4.62 18.74 -16.37
CA ARG A 387 4.70 18.33 -14.94
C ARG A 387 3.54 18.91 -14.11
N ASP A 388 3.14 20.14 -14.39
CA ASP A 388 2.04 20.85 -13.73
C ASP A 388 0.66 20.25 -14.05
N GLU A 389 0.55 19.52 -15.18
CA GLU A 389 -0.68 18.89 -15.67
C GLU A 389 -0.86 17.46 -15.14
N LEU A 390 0.22 16.79 -14.74
CA LEU A 390 0.17 15.44 -14.13
C LEU A 390 -0.55 15.44 -12.78
N PHE A 391 -0.95 14.25 -12.31
CA PHE A 391 -1.58 14.09 -11.01
C PHE A 391 -0.50 14.05 -9.88
N PRO A 392 -0.81 14.56 -8.68
CA PRO A 392 0.14 14.61 -7.58
C PRO A 392 0.51 13.19 -7.08
N PRO A 393 1.62 13.03 -6.35
CA PRO A 393 2.01 11.75 -5.76
C PRO A 393 1.02 11.27 -4.70
N ASP A 394 1.14 9.99 -4.35
CA ASP A 394 0.49 9.33 -3.21
C ASP A 394 -1.03 9.46 -3.16
N LEU A 395 -1.67 9.61 -4.33
CA LEU A 395 -3.12 9.51 -4.47
C LEU A 395 -3.60 8.11 -4.08
N SER A 396 -4.53 8.04 -3.14
CA SER A 396 -5.13 6.78 -2.74
C SER A 396 -6.09 6.25 -3.80
N SER A 397 -6.40 4.95 -3.74
CA SER A 397 -7.42 4.26 -4.56
C SER A 397 -8.88 4.71 -4.32
N ALA A 398 -9.08 5.88 -3.72
CA ALA A 398 -10.36 6.47 -3.38
C ALA A 398 -10.34 7.99 -3.62
N CYS A 399 -9.98 8.42 -4.83
CA CYS A 399 -10.05 9.83 -5.20
C CYS A 399 -11.51 10.27 -5.40
N GLY A 400 -11.84 11.44 -4.84
CA GLY A 400 -13.18 12.01 -4.82
C GLY A 400 -14.15 11.31 -3.84
N PRO A 401 -15.36 11.86 -3.66
CA PRO A 401 -16.40 11.21 -2.87
C PRO A 401 -16.90 9.95 -3.57
N GLY A 402 -16.98 8.86 -2.83
CA GLY A 402 -17.37 7.55 -3.36
C GLY A 402 -17.77 6.56 -2.28
N THR A 403 -17.56 5.28 -2.57
CA THR A 403 -17.96 4.19 -1.67
C THR A 403 -17.30 4.31 -0.28
N ARG A 404 -16.02 4.69 -0.19
CA ARG A 404 -15.30 4.82 1.09
C ARG A 404 -15.84 5.95 1.98
N THR A 405 -16.08 7.15 1.42
CA THR A 405 -16.71 8.27 2.16
C THR A 405 -18.10 7.91 2.67
N ALA A 406 -18.90 7.21 1.85
CA ALA A 406 -20.25 6.79 2.22
C ALA A 406 -20.22 5.72 3.34
N GLN A 407 -19.29 4.76 3.28
CA GLN A 407 -19.08 3.76 4.31
C GLN A 407 -18.63 4.36 5.65
N ALA A 408 -17.77 5.38 5.63
CA ALA A 408 -17.36 6.13 6.82
C ALA A 408 -18.54 6.89 7.45
N GLY A 409 -19.48 7.40 6.63
CA GLY A 409 -20.63 8.19 7.06
C GLY A 409 -20.56 9.67 6.67
N LEU A 410 -19.65 10.02 5.75
CA LEU A 410 -19.59 11.33 5.10
C LEU A 410 -20.54 11.36 3.91
N SER A 411 -21.26 12.46 3.71
CA SER A 411 -22.32 12.58 2.71
C SER A 411 -22.52 14.01 2.22
N LYS A 412 -23.31 14.23 1.16
CA LYS A 412 -23.64 15.57 0.63
C LYS A 412 -22.41 16.49 0.43
N PHE A 413 -21.44 16.00 -0.34
CA PHE A 413 -20.27 16.79 -0.73
C PHE A 413 -20.67 17.89 -1.74
N SER A 414 -20.07 19.08 -1.65
CA SER A 414 -20.28 20.17 -2.62
C SER A 414 -19.55 19.97 -3.95
N HIS A 415 -18.52 19.13 -3.96
CA HIS A 415 -17.78 18.71 -5.16
C HIS A 415 -17.87 17.20 -5.22
N THR A 416 -18.43 16.64 -6.30
CA THR A 416 -18.59 15.20 -6.53
C THR A 416 -17.50 14.60 -7.41
N ALA A 417 -16.77 15.44 -8.15
CA ALA A 417 -15.55 15.04 -8.85
C ALA A 417 -14.35 15.01 -7.90
N ALA A 418 -13.35 14.19 -8.22
CA ALA A 418 -12.06 14.18 -7.54
C ALA A 418 -11.18 15.38 -7.91
N LEU A 419 -11.27 15.83 -9.17
CA LEU A 419 -10.58 17.00 -9.69
C LEU A 419 -11.38 18.28 -9.37
N VAL A 420 -10.71 19.30 -8.82
CA VAL A 420 -11.30 20.61 -8.51
C VAL A 420 -10.37 21.72 -9.01
N SER A 421 -10.81 22.45 -10.04
CA SER A 421 -10.06 23.59 -10.58
C SER A 421 -10.33 24.87 -9.77
N THR A 422 -9.27 25.59 -9.37
CA THR A 422 -9.37 26.81 -8.57
C THR A 422 -8.77 28.01 -9.33
N PRO A 423 -9.54 28.77 -10.13
CA PRO A 423 -9.00 29.87 -10.94
C PRO A 423 -8.50 31.08 -10.12
N HIS A 424 -8.85 31.14 -8.83
CA HIS A 424 -8.48 32.23 -7.91
C HIS A 424 -7.69 31.72 -6.68
N GLY A 425 -7.07 30.55 -6.75
CA GLY A 425 -6.30 29.94 -5.65
C GLY A 425 -7.11 29.57 -4.41
N LYS A 426 -8.44 29.70 -4.42
CA LYS A 426 -9.29 29.53 -3.24
C LYS A 426 -10.49 28.65 -3.58
N CYS A 427 -10.82 27.71 -2.71
CA CYS A 427 -12.04 26.90 -2.79
C CYS A 427 -12.55 26.49 -1.40
N ASN A 428 -13.80 26.04 -1.34
CA ASN A 428 -14.43 25.53 -0.11
C ASN A 428 -15.08 24.16 -0.42
N ILE A 429 -14.45 23.08 0.03
CA ILE A 429 -15.04 21.73 -0.06
C ILE A 429 -15.86 21.50 1.21
N THR A 430 -17.17 21.28 1.04
CA THR A 430 -18.10 21.11 2.17
C THR A 430 -18.79 19.77 2.09
N PHE A 431 -19.02 19.12 3.23
CA PHE A 431 -19.71 17.84 3.33
C PHE A 431 -20.39 17.68 4.69
N HIS A 432 -21.22 16.65 4.85
CA HIS A 432 -21.92 16.34 6.09
C HIS A 432 -21.31 15.11 6.76
N ASN A 433 -20.73 15.30 7.94
CA ASN A 433 -20.27 14.27 8.85
C ASN A 433 -21.41 13.87 9.79
N ARG A 434 -22.05 12.73 9.53
CA ARG A 434 -23.24 12.28 10.27
C ARG A 434 -22.95 11.39 11.48
N ARG A 435 -21.75 10.84 11.60
CA ARG A 435 -21.34 9.94 12.70
C ARG A 435 -20.46 10.63 13.75
N ASP A 436 -20.31 11.94 13.64
CA ASP A 436 -19.41 12.77 14.45
C ASP A 436 -17.96 12.25 14.48
N LEU A 437 -17.49 11.82 13.31
CA LEU A 437 -16.10 11.38 13.12
C LEU A 437 -15.14 12.53 13.46
N GLU A 438 -14.03 12.23 14.11
CA GLU A 438 -12.91 13.17 14.12
C GLU A 438 -12.27 13.16 12.73
N LEU A 439 -11.90 14.35 12.23
CA LEU A 439 -11.39 14.54 10.87
C LEU A 439 -10.03 15.21 10.89
N TYR A 440 -9.18 14.80 9.96
CA TYR A 440 -7.87 15.38 9.71
C TYR A 440 -7.69 15.62 8.20
N THR A 441 -7.04 16.71 7.83
CA THR A 441 -6.87 17.11 6.42
C THR A 441 -5.45 17.53 6.14
N THR A 442 -4.86 16.98 5.08
CA THR A 442 -3.50 17.31 4.63
C THR A 442 -3.53 18.00 3.27
N LEU A 443 -2.53 18.83 3.01
CA LEU A 443 -2.26 19.42 1.68
C LEU A 443 -0.80 19.12 1.35
N SER A 444 -0.53 18.52 0.19
CA SER A 444 0.82 18.25 -0.32
C SER A 444 0.89 18.50 -1.83
N ARG A 445 2.11 18.54 -2.38
CA ARG A 445 2.40 18.68 -3.82
C ARG A 445 3.60 17.81 -4.23
N ALA A 446 3.90 17.74 -5.53
CA ALA A 446 5.04 16.97 -6.06
C ALA A 446 6.41 17.69 -5.90
N ASP A 447 6.36 19.01 -5.87
CA ASP A 447 7.45 19.99 -5.95
C ASP A 447 7.65 20.74 -4.61
N GLU A 448 7.33 20.09 -3.48
CA GLU A 448 7.36 20.75 -2.17
C GLU A 448 8.79 21.16 -1.80
N THR A 449 9.02 22.47 -1.80
CA THR A 449 10.33 23.09 -1.56
C THR A 449 10.25 24.00 -0.34
N ASP A 450 11.28 23.96 0.50
CA ASP A 450 11.39 24.76 1.74
C ASP A 450 11.43 26.29 1.51
N ALA A 451 11.39 26.74 0.26
CA ALA A 451 11.32 28.15 -0.12
C ALA A 451 9.93 28.78 0.11
N SER A 452 8.89 28.00 0.44
CA SER A 452 7.56 28.55 0.73
C SER A 452 7.51 29.28 2.08
N ALA A 453 6.92 30.50 2.10
CA ALA A 453 6.94 31.36 3.29
C ALA A 453 6.09 30.84 4.47
N PHE A 454 5.18 29.89 4.22
CA PHE A 454 4.36 29.22 5.23
C PHE A 454 4.12 27.76 4.80
N PRO A 455 4.14 26.79 5.73
CA PRO A 455 3.94 25.38 5.40
C PRO A 455 2.53 25.11 4.89
N LEU A 456 2.35 24.12 4.00
CA LEU A 456 1.06 23.84 3.33
C LEU A 456 -0.12 23.60 4.30
N ALA A 457 0.13 23.13 5.52
CA ALA A 457 -0.88 23.03 6.57
C ALA A 457 -1.56 24.37 6.92
N ARG A 458 -0.86 25.52 6.77
CA ARG A 458 -1.42 26.87 6.94
C ARG A 458 -2.33 27.30 5.79
N HIS A 459 -2.38 26.55 4.68
CA HIS A 459 -3.22 26.82 3.52
C HIS A 459 -4.54 26.03 3.51
N LEU A 460 -4.81 25.30 4.61
CA LEU A 460 -6.10 24.68 4.92
C LEU A 460 -6.75 25.30 6.18
N PHE A 461 -8.08 25.29 6.24
CA PHE A 461 -8.83 25.65 7.44
C PHE A 461 -10.17 24.91 7.53
N CYS A 462 -10.31 24.07 8.56
CA CYS A 462 -11.52 23.28 8.80
C CYS A 462 -12.49 23.98 9.78
N THR A 463 -13.73 24.20 9.31
CA THR A 463 -14.84 24.72 10.12
C THR A 463 -15.91 23.65 10.29
N HIS A 464 -16.36 23.41 11.52
CA HIS A 464 -17.33 22.37 11.86
C HIS A 464 -18.59 23.00 12.47
N THR A 465 -19.69 23.04 11.71
CA THR A 465 -21.00 23.57 12.11
C THR A 465 -22.04 22.45 12.14
N ASP A 466 -22.46 22.04 13.33
CA ASP A 466 -23.43 20.97 13.59
C ASP A 466 -22.99 19.63 12.96
N SER A 467 -23.55 19.26 11.79
CA SER A 467 -23.10 18.10 11.00
C SER A 467 -22.36 18.49 9.72
N LYS A 468 -22.35 19.78 9.34
CA LYS A 468 -21.66 20.28 8.15
C LYS A 468 -20.20 20.63 8.48
N VAL A 469 -19.29 20.09 7.69
CA VAL A 469 -17.86 20.40 7.68
C VAL A 469 -17.57 21.26 6.45
N THR A 470 -16.68 22.23 6.60
CA THR A 470 -16.17 23.08 5.51
C THR A 470 -14.66 23.14 5.58
N VAL A 471 -14.00 22.52 4.61
CA VAL A 471 -12.56 22.66 4.37
C VAL A 471 -12.38 23.88 3.45
N SER A 472 -11.93 24.99 4.00
CA SER A 472 -11.47 26.13 3.21
C SER A 472 -10.04 25.88 2.76
N VAL A 473 -9.74 26.20 1.51
CA VAL A 473 -8.39 26.11 0.92
C VAL A 473 -8.02 27.47 0.35
N GLY A 474 -6.76 27.88 0.53
CA GLY A 474 -6.19 29.10 -0.02
C GLY A 474 -4.75 28.86 -0.45
N LEU A 475 -4.56 28.34 -1.66
CA LEU A 475 -3.30 27.81 -2.18
C LEU A 475 -2.24 28.92 -2.37
N PRO A 476 -0.95 28.66 -2.04
CA PRO A 476 0.10 29.67 -2.04
C PRO A 476 0.58 30.10 -3.44
N ASP A 477 0.40 29.26 -4.47
CA ASP A 477 0.89 29.52 -5.83
C ASP A 477 0.22 28.58 -6.86
N ALA A 478 0.46 28.81 -8.15
CA ALA A 478 -0.10 28.03 -9.25
C ALA A 478 0.59 26.65 -9.36
N GLY A 479 -0.20 25.60 -9.54
CA GLY A 479 0.29 24.21 -9.54
C GLY A 479 -0.81 23.20 -9.19
N THR A 480 -0.43 21.94 -9.05
CA THR A 480 -1.35 20.82 -8.77
C THR A 480 -1.07 20.22 -7.39
N TYR A 481 -2.10 20.19 -6.53
CA TYR A 481 -2.00 19.81 -5.12
C TYR A 481 -2.90 18.60 -4.80
N ARG A 482 -2.49 17.79 -3.82
CA ARG A 482 -3.32 16.75 -3.20
C ARG A 482 -3.90 17.27 -1.89
N LEU A 483 -5.23 17.30 -1.78
CA LEU A 483 -5.95 17.49 -0.52
C LEU A 483 -6.44 16.12 -0.01
N GLY A 484 -5.79 15.58 1.02
CA GLY A 484 -6.19 14.33 1.66
C GLY A 484 -7.20 14.58 2.78
N VAL A 485 -8.27 13.76 2.84
CA VAL A 485 -9.28 13.79 3.91
C VAL A 485 -9.27 12.45 4.64
N TYR A 486 -8.97 12.50 5.94
CA TYR A 486 -8.84 11.36 6.83
C TYR A 486 -9.89 11.43 7.94
N ALA A 487 -10.34 10.28 8.42
CA ALA A 487 -11.36 10.21 9.48
C ALA A 487 -11.07 9.08 10.49
N ARG A 488 -11.49 9.28 11.74
CA ARG A 488 -11.45 8.26 12.80
C ARG A 488 -12.73 8.19 13.63
N ASN A 489 -12.96 7.01 14.21
CA ASN A 489 -14.10 6.76 15.11
C ASN A 489 -13.71 7.11 16.55
N GLY A 490 -13.89 8.37 16.93
CA GLY A 490 -13.67 8.86 18.30
C GLY A 490 -12.19 8.99 18.72
N PRO A 491 -11.96 9.40 19.98
CA PRO A 491 -10.62 9.71 20.47
C PRO A 491 -9.78 8.45 20.68
N GLY A 492 -8.52 8.50 20.26
CA GLY A 492 -7.55 7.41 20.41
C GLY A 492 -7.49 6.41 19.25
N GLY A 493 -8.43 6.46 18.29
CA GLY A 493 -8.33 5.70 17.04
C GLY A 493 -7.29 6.26 16.07
N GLU A 494 -6.89 5.47 15.07
CA GLU A 494 -6.07 5.93 13.95
C GLU A 494 -6.90 6.65 12.87
N PHE A 495 -6.26 7.55 12.12
CA PHE A 495 -6.87 8.30 11.02
C PHE A 495 -6.80 7.53 9.70
N HIS A 496 -7.92 7.03 9.21
CA HIS A 496 -7.97 6.27 7.96
C HIS A 496 -8.21 7.18 6.74
N PRO A 497 -7.47 7.00 5.62
CA PRO A 497 -7.61 7.80 4.41
C PRO A 497 -8.98 7.58 3.77
N THR A 498 -9.84 8.60 3.78
CA THR A 498 -11.26 8.48 3.45
C THR A 498 -11.56 8.90 2.00
N CYS A 499 -10.97 10.00 1.53
CA CYS A 499 -10.83 10.33 0.10
C CYS A 499 -9.74 11.39 -0.13
N ASP A 500 -9.23 11.49 -1.36
CA ASP A 500 -8.35 12.57 -1.82
C ASP A 500 -9.05 13.44 -2.87
N PHE A 501 -8.70 14.73 -2.91
CA PHE A 501 -9.05 15.63 -4.03
C PHE A 501 -7.78 16.15 -4.70
N VAL A 502 -7.79 16.26 -6.02
CA VAL A 502 -6.74 16.92 -6.80
C VAL A 502 -7.17 18.35 -7.07
N LEU A 503 -6.43 19.32 -6.52
CA LEU A 503 -6.70 20.74 -6.69
C LEU A 503 -5.76 21.32 -7.75
N ARG A 504 -6.29 21.79 -8.89
CA ARG A 504 -5.51 22.48 -9.93
C ARG A 504 -5.65 23.99 -9.78
N ASN A 505 -4.58 24.68 -9.39
CA ASN A 505 -4.57 26.14 -9.24
C ASN A 505 -3.96 26.83 -10.46
N GLY A 506 -4.76 27.64 -11.17
CA GLY A 506 -4.27 28.53 -12.23
C GLY A 506 -3.81 29.92 -11.74
N CYS A 507 -4.01 30.24 -10.46
CA CYS A 507 -3.76 31.57 -9.92
C CYS A 507 -2.32 31.71 -9.40
N ARG A 508 -1.54 32.61 -10.03
CA ARG A 508 -0.18 32.96 -9.62
C ARG A 508 -0.10 33.96 -8.46
N GLN A 509 -1.23 34.47 -7.96
CA GLN A 509 -1.26 35.34 -6.78
C GLN A 509 -1.30 34.49 -5.52
N ALA A 510 -0.43 34.81 -4.55
CA ALA A 510 -0.30 33.99 -3.36
C ALA A 510 -1.54 34.06 -2.45
N GLY A 511 -2.11 32.89 -2.14
CA GLY A 511 -3.13 32.75 -1.12
C GLY A 511 -2.54 33.08 0.25
N LEU A 512 -3.09 34.09 0.93
CA LEU A 512 -2.75 34.36 2.33
C LEU A 512 -3.04 33.10 3.18
N PRO A 513 -2.13 32.73 4.10
CA PRO A 513 -2.36 31.59 5.00
C PRO A 513 -3.56 31.86 5.90
N PHE A 514 -4.21 30.81 6.36
CA PHE A 514 -5.16 30.84 7.48
C PHE A 514 -4.42 30.94 8.83
N PRO A 515 -5.11 31.21 9.95
CA PRO A 515 -4.48 31.26 11.28
C PRO A 515 -4.01 29.88 11.75
N CYS A 516 -2.99 29.84 12.62
CA CYS A 516 -2.65 28.62 13.36
C CYS A 516 -3.79 28.27 14.33
N VAL A 517 -4.17 26.99 14.40
CA VAL A 517 -5.30 26.50 15.21
C VAL A 517 -4.79 25.52 16.27
N TYR A 518 -5.22 25.69 17.52
CA TYR A 518 -4.79 24.88 18.67
C TYR A 518 -5.91 23.96 19.15
N ALA A 519 -5.57 22.89 19.90
CA ALA A 519 -6.51 21.86 20.36
C ALA A 519 -7.67 22.35 21.26
N ALA A 520 -7.62 23.59 21.73
CA ALA A 520 -8.73 24.24 22.42
C ALA A 520 -9.87 24.66 21.47
N TRP A 521 -9.58 24.87 20.18
CA TRP A 521 -10.56 25.14 19.14
C TRP A 521 -11.31 23.85 18.76
N ARG A 522 -12.60 23.79 19.13
CA ARG A 522 -13.43 22.58 19.03
C ARG A 522 -14.60 22.76 18.06
N LYS A 523 -15.29 21.65 17.77
CA LYS A 523 -16.53 21.61 16.99
C LYS A 523 -17.53 22.68 17.46
N GLY A 524 -18.17 23.37 16.50
CA GLY A 524 -19.08 24.50 16.77
C GLY A 524 -18.39 25.86 16.87
N CYS A 525 -17.06 25.92 16.98
CA CYS A 525 -16.31 27.17 16.86
C CYS A 525 -16.26 27.62 15.39
N VAL A 526 -16.46 28.92 15.14
CA VAL A 526 -16.48 29.52 13.80
C VAL A 526 -15.77 30.87 13.82
N LEU A 527 -14.71 30.99 13.02
CA LEU A 527 -14.04 32.26 12.74
C LEU A 527 -14.70 32.89 11.51
N PHE A 528 -15.24 34.09 11.66
CA PHE A 528 -15.80 34.87 10.54
C PHE A 528 -14.73 35.83 10.00
N GLU A 529 -14.12 36.63 10.88
CA GLU A 529 -13.10 37.64 10.56
C GLU A 529 -12.05 37.69 11.70
N PRO A 530 -10.77 37.98 11.41
CA PRO A 530 -10.15 37.96 10.08
C PRO A 530 -9.94 36.50 9.61
N ARG A 531 -10.15 36.20 8.32
CA ARG A 531 -9.86 34.85 7.78
C ARG A 531 -8.40 34.63 7.40
N ALA A 532 -7.63 35.71 7.21
CA ALA A 532 -6.19 35.62 7.02
C ALA A 532 -5.49 35.44 8.37
N GLY A 533 -4.55 34.50 8.43
CA GLY A 533 -3.62 34.31 9.54
C GLY A 533 -2.34 35.13 9.43
N LEU A 534 -2.15 35.88 8.34
CA LEU A 534 -1.15 36.93 8.22
C LEU A 534 -1.85 38.29 8.16
N LEU A 535 -1.52 39.18 9.09
CA LEU A 535 -2.14 40.49 9.30
C LEU A 535 -1.14 41.62 9.01
N ASP A 536 -1.64 42.80 8.65
CA ASP A 536 -0.81 43.99 8.44
C ASP A 536 -0.38 44.61 9.77
N ALA A 537 0.86 45.08 9.85
CA ALA A 537 1.38 45.83 11.00
C ALA A 537 0.63 47.16 11.19
N ALA A 538 0.67 47.70 12.42
CA ALA A 538 0.10 49.01 12.76
C ALA A 538 -1.36 49.25 12.29
N SER A 539 -2.17 48.19 12.23
CA SER A 539 -3.52 48.23 11.65
C SER A 539 -4.60 47.84 12.67
N TRP A 540 -5.81 48.39 12.51
CA TRP A 540 -6.97 47.96 13.29
C TRP A 540 -7.63 46.76 12.61
N VAL A 541 -7.57 45.61 13.29
CA VAL A 541 -8.09 44.34 12.77
C VAL A 541 -9.38 43.98 13.51
N ARG A 542 -10.47 43.79 12.76
CA ARG A 542 -11.76 43.36 13.32
C ARG A 542 -11.77 41.85 13.53
N PHE A 543 -11.99 41.43 14.77
CA PHE A 543 -12.22 40.04 15.14
C PHE A 543 -13.71 39.77 15.30
N ARG A 544 -14.19 38.67 14.71
CA ARG A 544 -15.57 38.19 14.79
C ARG A 544 -15.55 36.66 14.87
N VAL A 545 -15.89 36.11 16.03
CA VAL A 545 -15.72 34.68 16.31
C VAL A 545 -16.87 34.12 17.17
N ARG A 546 -17.37 32.93 16.82
CA ARG A 546 -18.27 32.14 17.66
C ARG A 546 -17.45 31.07 18.37
N ILE A 547 -17.52 31.05 19.70
CA ILE A 547 -16.92 30.01 20.55
C ILE A 547 -18.02 29.56 21.53
N PRO A 548 -18.66 28.39 21.32
CA PRO A 548 -19.70 27.89 22.21
C PRO A 548 -19.16 27.65 23.63
N GLY A 549 -19.96 27.98 24.66
CA GLY A 549 -19.61 27.75 26.06
C GLY A 549 -18.52 28.66 26.64
N ALA A 550 -17.91 29.56 25.85
CA ALA A 550 -16.93 30.50 26.36
C ALA A 550 -17.58 31.59 27.24
N GLN A 551 -16.97 31.92 28.38
CA GLN A 551 -17.42 33.01 29.25
C GLN A 551 -16.74 34.34 28.91
N ARG A 552 -15.48 34.32 28.47
CA ARG A 552 -14.70 35.48 28.05
C ARG A 552 -13.82 35.10 26.87
N VAL A 553 -13.75 35.97 25.86
CA VAL A 553 -12.87 35.83 24.69
C VAL A 553 -12.07 37.11 24.55
N CYS A 554 -10.77 37.00 24.31
CA CYS A 554 -9.88 38.14 24.10
C CYS A 554 -8.84 37.86 23.02
N VAL A 555 -8.29 38.94 22.48
CA VAL A 555 -7.07 38.89 21.67
C VAL A 555 -5.93 39.52 22.47
N VAL A 556 -4.75 38.91 22.42
CA VAL A 556 -3.54 39.38 23.09
C VAL A 556 -2.50 39.76 22.04
N ALA A 557 -2.02 41.00 22.12
CA ALA A 557 -0.92 41.59 21.36
C ALA A 557 0.13 42.10 22.36
N HIS A 558 0.51 43.38 22.32
CA HIS A 558 1.16 44.05 23.47
C HIS A 558 0.22 44.17 24.69
N GLY A 559 -1.08 44.34 24.45
CA GLY A 559 -2.12 44.38 25.48
C GLY A 559 -3.16 43.27 25.29
N ARG A 560 -4.09 43.17 26.24
CA ARG A 560 -5.27 42.27 26.16
C ARG A 560 -6.51 43.09 25.81
N THR A 561 -7.15 42.76 24.68
CA THR A 561 -8.43 43.34 24.28
C THR A 561 -9.51 42.28 24.37
N ASP A 562 -10.44 42.42 25.32
CA ASP A 562 -11.60 41.53 25.43
C ASP A 562 -12.65 41.87 24.35
N LEU A 563 -13.16 40.85 23.68
CA LEU A 563 -14.24 40.96 22.69
C LEU A 563 -15.60 41.04 23.39
N LYS A 564 -16.60 41.63 22.73
CA LYS A 564 -17.97 41.78 23.25
C LYS A 564 -18.92 40.79 22.58
N LEU A 565 -19.68 40.04 23.37
CA LEU A 565 -20.68 39.10 22.87
C LEU A 565 -21.91 39.86 22.33
N ASN A 566 -22.27 39.62 21.07
CA ASN A 566 -23.45 40.21 20.44
C ASN A 566 -24.71 39.34 20.60
N LYS A 567 -25.88 39.89 20.21
CA LYS A 567 -27.19 39.21 20.27
C LYS A 567 -27.22 37.87 19.50
N SER A 568 -26.37 37.69 18.49
CA SER A 568 -26.27 36.49 17.64
C SER A 568 -25.27 35.44 18.16
N ARG A 569 -24.84 35.58 19.43
CA ARG A 569 -23.81 34.76 20.08
C ARG A 569 -22.50 34.68 19.27
N VAL A 570 -22.03 35.84 18.80
CA VAL A 570 -20.72 36.05 18.19
C VAL A 570 -19.96 37.09 19.02
N TRP A 571 -18.72 36.78 19.37
CA TRP A 571 -17.78 37.70 20.02
C TRP A 571 -17.18 38.62 18.97
N GLU A 572 -17.33 39.93 19.13
CA GLU A 572 -16.85 40.93 18.19
C GLU A 572 -16.05 42.04 18.88
N GLY A 573 -15.04 42.55 18.20
CA GLY A 573 -14.23 43.69 18.65
C GLY A 573 -13.14 44.04 17.65
N GLU A 574 -12.55 45.22 17.80
CA GLU A 574 -11.43 45.69 16.98
C GLU A 574 -10.17 45.74 17.83
N VAL A 575 -9.06 45.27 17.26
CA VAL A 575 -7.80 45.05 17.96
C VAL A 575 -6.68 45.62 17.10
N PHE A 576 -5.88 46.53 17.67
CA PHE A 576 -4.71 47.07 16.98
C PHE A 576 -3.61 46.00 16.91
N SER A 577 -3.08 45.73 15.72
CA SER A 577 -2.04 44.72 15.53
C SER A 577 -0.70 45.15 16.12
N GLY A 578 -0.45 46.46 16.22
CA GLY A 578 0.77 47.03 16.79
C GLY A 578 1.95 47.08 15.81
N GLU A 579 2.99 47.80 16.21
CA GLU A 579 4.33 47.69 15.63
C GLU A 579 5.17 46.73 16.49
N GLY A 580 6.11 46.00 15.90
CA GLY A 580 6.97 45.06 16.62
C GLY A 580 6.30 43.80 17.21
N VAL A 581 4.96 43.74 17.26
CA VAL A 581 4.23 42.50 17.54
C VAL A 581 4.50 41.50 16.42
N ALA A 582 5.00 40.32 16.75
CA ALA A 582 5.16 39.23 15.79
C ALA A 582 3.87 38.41 15.60
N VAL A 583 3.09 38.21 16.67
CA VAL A 583 1.94 37.30 16.71
C VAL A 583 0.84 37.82 17.63
N LEU A 584 -0.40 37.88 17.12
CA LEU A 584 -1.63 38.05 17.90
C LEU A 584 -2.16 36.69 18.34
N LYS A 585 -2.61 36.56 19.60
CA LYS A 585 -3.17 35.33 20.15
C LYS A 585 -4.64 35.50 20.49
N LEU A 586 -5.54 34.76 19.83
CA LEU A 586 -6.94 34.66 20.23
C LEU A 586 -7.06 33.60 21.33
N ALA A 587 -7.62 33.97 22.48
CA ALA A 587 -7.78 33.09 23.64
C ALA A 587 -9.19 33.20 24.23
N ALA A 588 -9.66 32.10 24.83
CA ALA A 588 -10.96 32.04 25.50
C ALA A 588 -10.91 31.11 26.71
N ASN A 589 -11.74 31.37 27.73
CA ASN A 589 -11.96 30.48 28.85
C ASN A 589 -13.36 29.85 28.81
N SER A 590 -13.52 28.68 29.44
CA SER A 590 -14.81 27.98 29.55
C SER A 590 -15.49 28.32 30.89
N ALA A 591 -16.67 27.74 31.14
CA ALA A 591 -17.28 27.76 32.47
C ALA A 591 -16.60 26.80 33.48
N GLU A 592 -15.69 25.95 33.02
CA GLU A 592 -15.08 24.84 33.79
C GLU A 592 -13.64 25.16 34.24
N SER A 593 -12.97 26.14 33.61
CA SER A 593 -11.69 26.68 34.05
C SER A 593 -11.62 28.18 33.81
N ALA A 594 -11.03 28.90 34.77
CA ALA A 594 -10.76 30.32 34.66
C ALA A 594 -9.64 30.63 33.63
N ASP A 595 -8.80 29.65 33.31
CA ASP A 595 -7.61 29.82 32.47
C ASP A 595 -7.96 30.14 31.02
N MET A 596 -7.20 31.08 30.44
CA MET A 596 -7.36 31.52 29.06
C MET A 596 -6.62 30.58 28.11
N ALA A 597 -7.31 29.57 27.59
CA ALA A 597 -6.74 28.68 26.58
C ALA A 597 -6.56 29.42 25.25
N VAL A 598 -5.36 29.30 24.65
CA VAL A 598 -5.09 29.84 23.30
C VAL A 598 -5.85 28.99 22.28
N MET A 599 -6.67 29.65 21.48
CA MET A 599 -7.51 29.06 20.44
C MET A 599 -6.83 29.12 19.09
N MET A 600 -6.26 30.28 18.75
CA MET A 600 -5.59 30.55 17.48
C MET A 600 -4.45 31.55 17.63
N THR A 601 -3.51 31.52 16.69
CA THR A 601 -2.50 32.58 16.51
C THR A 601 -2.48 33.11 15.08
N PHE A 602 -2.24 34.41 14.97
CA PHE A 602 -2.21 35.19 13.74
C PHE A 602 -0.87 35.91 13.69
N ASP A 603 -0.10 35.71 12.64
CA ASP A 603 1.18 36.37 12.43
C ASP A 603 0.96 37.80 11.93
N VAL A 604 1.85 38.71 12.28
CA VAL A 604 1.86 40.08 11.78
C VAL A 604 3.04 40.24 10.83
N LYS A 605 2.83 40.91 9.70
CA LYS A 605 3.94 41.31 8.82
C LYS A 605 4.95 42.14 9.62
N LYS A 606 6.25 41.96 9.36
CA LYS A 606 7.24 42.93 9.82
C LYS A 606 6.96 44.27 9.13
N PRO A 607 7.15 45.42 9.81
CA PRO A 607 7.20 46.70 9.13
C PRO A 607 8.32 46.67 8.08
N SER A 608 8.09 47.34 6.95
CA SER A 608 8.97 47.42 5.77
C SER A 608 10.00 48.53 5.89
#